data_AF-A0A0X3T9F3-F1
#
_entry.id   AF-A0A0X3T9F3-F1
#
_cell.length_a   1.000
_cell.length_b   1.000
_cell.length_c   1.000
_cell.angle_alpha   90.00
_cell.angle_beta   90.00
_cell.angle_gamma   90.00
#
_symmetry.space_group_name_H-M   'P 1'
#
loop_
_entity.id
_entity.type
_entity.pdbx_description
1 polymer ?
#
loop_
_entity_poly.entity_id
_entity_poly.type
_entity_poly.pdbx_seq_one_letter_code
_entity_poly.pdbx_strand_id
1 'polypeptide(L)'
;MLYHTLDAKQAEPFEKAMDQAGWTLVVKDGGQSNFIGWAYIIHWQKAAEDQPPAEVKLNFEDNMGEQTAWLEMTPSAKADVMAIVDGLTQ
;
A
#
# COMPACT_ATOMS: atom_id res chain seq x y z
N MET A 1 11.92 -3.21 -7.07
CA MET A 1 10.52 -2.86 -6.78
C MET A 1 10.17 -1.58 -7.52
N LEU A 2 8.88 -1.38 -7.80
CA LEU A 2 8.34 -0.15 -8.38
C LEU A 2 7.73 0.69 -7.27
N TYR A 3 7.81 2.00 -7.41
CA TYR A 3 7.32 2.96 -6.42
C TYR A 3 6.23 3.82 -7.05
N HIS A 4 5.15 4.07 -6.31
CA HIS A 4 4.08 4.97 -6.71
C HIS A 4 3.67 5.83 -5.53
N THR A 5 3.76 7.15 -5.68
CA THR A 5 3.26 8.09 -4.66
C THR A 5 1.74 8.07 -4.67
N LEU A 6 1.14 8.05 -3.48
CA LEU A 6 -0.30 8.06 -3.27
C LEU A 6 -0.67 9.31 -2.46
N ASP A 7 -1.84 9.90 -2.68
CA ASP A 7 -2.34 10.91 -1.74
C ASP A 7 -2.59 10.23 -0.39
N ALA A 8 -2.14 10.87 0.70
CA ALA A 8 -2.32 10.36 2.06
C ALA A 8 -3.79 10.00 2.38
N LYS A 9 -4.75 10.75 1.82
CA LYS A 9 -6.19 10.51 2.01
C LYS A 9 -6.68 9.24 1.32
N GLN A 10 -5.92 8.71 0.36
CA GLN A 10 -6.25 7.49 -0.36
C GLN A 10 -5.68 6.23 0.31
N ALA A 11 -4.84 6.36 1.34
CA ALA A 11 -4.24 5.21 2.04
C ALA A 11 -5.29 4.28 2.66
N GLU A 12 -6.27 4.83 3.38
CA GLU A 12 -7.38 4.05 3.96
C GLU A 12 -8.33 3.45 2.89
N PRO A 13 -8.79 4.21 1.88
CA PRO A 13 -9.53 3.65 0.75
C PRO A 13 -8.77 2.52 0.03
N PHE A 14 -7.45 2.67 -0.14
CA PHE A 14 -6.60 1.68 -0.78
C PHE A 14 -6.53 0.39 0.03
N GLU A 15 -6.33 0.46 1.35
CA GLU A 15 -6.37 -0.72 2.23
C GLU A 15 -7.68 -1.51 2.04
N LYS A 16 -8.83 -0.82 2.05
CA LYS A 16 -10.14 -1.47 1.84
C LYS A 16 -10.27 -2.09 0.47
N ALA A 17 -9.75 -1.43 -0.57
CA ALA A 17 -9.81 -1.95 -1.93
C ALA A 17 -8.92 -3.18 -2.12
N MET A 18 -7.76 -3.24 -1.45
CA MET A 18 -6.89 -4.42 -1.44
C MET A 18 -7.59 -5.64 -0.82
N ASP A 19 -8.27 -5.44 0.31
CA ASP A 19 -9.05 -6.50 0.96
C ASP A 19 -10.18 -7.02 0.05
N GLN A 20 -10.85 -6.13 -0.68
CA GLN A 20 -11.90 -6.49 -1.65
C GLN A 20 -11.35 -7.19 -2.91
N ALA A 21 -10.14 -6.82 -3.34
CA ALA A 21 -9.46 -7.39 -4.51
C ALA A 21 -8.80 -8.76 -4.23
N GLY A 22 -9.00 -9.31 -3.02
CA GLY A 22 -8.54 -10.64 -2.63
C GLY A 22 -7.04 -10.72 -2.39
N TRP A 23 -6.40 -9.60 -2.03
CA TRP A 23 -5.02 -9.59 -1.61
C TRP A 23 -4.88 -10.12 -0.18
N THR A 24 -3.89 -10.99 0.06
CA THR A 24 -3.66 -11.55 1.38
C THR A 24 -2.81 -10.59 2.20
N LEU A 25 -3.34 -10.10 3.32
CA LEU A 25 -2.58 -9.31 4.28
C LEU A 25 -1.51 -10.19 4.95
N VAL A 26 -0.25 -9.79 4.83
CA VAL A 26 0.91 -10.51 5.38
C VAL A 26 1.41 -9.84 6.65
N VAL A 27 1.58 -8.53 6.61
CA VAL A 27 2.04 -7.71 7.75
C VAL A 27 1.26 -6.42 7.77
N LYS A 28 0.85 -6.00 8.96
CA LYS A 28 0.44 -4.62 9.24
C LYS A 28 1.22 -4.18 10.46
N ASP A 29 2.19 -3.31 10.26
CA ASP A 29 3.01 -2.74 11.32
C ASP A 29 2.67 -1.26 11.44
N GLY A 30 2.44 -0.79 12.66
CA GLY A 30 2.04 0.57 12.93
C GLY A 30 2.65 1.01 14.24
N GLY A 31 3.35 2.14 14.22
CA GLY A 31 4.11 2.61 15.37
C GLY A 31 4.22 4.12 15.42
N GLN A 32 4.43 4.61 16.64
CA GLN A 32 4.86 5.97 16.84
C GLN A 32 6.31 6.09 16.38
N SER A 33 6.58 6.93 15.39
CA SER A 33 7.95 7.25 15.00
C SER A 33 8.64 8.01 16.13
N ASN A 34 9.94 7.80 16.32
CA ASN A 34 10.76 8.49 17.34
C ASN A 34 10.73 10.03 17.21
N PHE A 35 10.21 10.55 16.09
CA PHE A 35 9.99 11.96 15.82
C PHE A 35 8.49 12.27 15.74
N ILE A 36 7.81 12.44 16.89
CA ILE A 36 6.49 13.10 17.04
C ILE A 36 5.52 12.89 15.84
N GLY A 37 5.35 11.65 15.42
CA GLY A 37 4.64 11.29 14.19
C GLY A 37 4.13 9.86 14.23
N TRP A 38 3.16 9.58 13.37
CA TRP A 38 2.57 8.25 13.22
C TRP A 38 2.96 7.67 11.88
N ALA A 39 3.48 6.45 11.87
CA ALA A 39 3.79 5.75 10.64
C ALA A 39 3.20 4.34 10.70
N TYR A 40 2.76 3.85 9.55
CA TYR A 40 2.40 2.45 9.41
C TYR A 40 2.77 1.93 8.03
N ILE A 41 3.03 0.63 7.99
CA ILE A 41 3.35 -0.12 6.79
C ILE A 41 2.41 -1.31 6.72
N ILE A 42 1.71 -1.44 5.61
CA ILE A 42 0.84 -2.58 5.34
C ILE A 42 1.39 -3.34 4.15
N HIS A 43 1.60 -4.64 4.29
CA HIS A 43 2.16 -5.51 3.26
C HIS A 43 1.13 -6.57 2.89
N TRP A 44 0.83 -6.64 1.60
CA TRP A 44 0.01 -7.68 1.00
C TRP A 44 0.78 -8.52 0.00
N GLN A 45 0.33 -9.76 -0.16
CA GLN A 45 0.81 -10.69 -1.17
C GLN A 45 -0.35 -11.34 -1.90
N LYS A 46 -0.13 -11.69 -3.16
CA LYS A 46 -1.05 -12.46 -3.99
C LYS A 46 -0.28 -13.58 -4.68
N ALA A 47 -0.74 -14.80 -4.50
CA ALA A 47 -0.12 -15.96 -5.13
C ALA A 47 -0.25 -15.86 -6.66
N ALA A 48 0.81 -16.25 -7.36
CA ALA A 48 0.81 -16.39 -8.81
C ALA A 48 1.28 -17.82 -9.13
N GLU A 49 0.53 -18.53 -9.97
CA GLU A 49 0.80 -19.96 -10.26
C GLU A 49 2.12 -20.17 -11.01
N ASP A 50 2.53 -19.21 -11.87
CA ASP A 50 3.71 -19.33 -12.74
C ASP A 50 4.72 -18.17 -12.61
N GLN A 51 4.57 -17.32 -11.59
CA GLN A 51 5.43 -16.15 -11.35
C GLN A 51 5.78 -16.02 -9.87
N PRO A 52 6.89 -15.33 -9.52
CA PRO A 52 7.11 -14.94 -8.13
C PRO A 52 5.86 -14.20 -7.60
N PRO A 53 5.47 -14.45 -6.33
CA PRO A 53 4.26 -13.88 -5.75
C PRO A 53 4.27 -12.37 -5.90
N ALA A 54 3.12 -11.82 -6.24
CA ALA A 54 2.96 -10.38 -6.36
C ALA A 54 2.93 -9.80 -4.94
N GLU A 55 3.80 -8.84 -4.65
CA GLU A 55 3.88 -8.15 -3.37
C GLU A 55 3.60 -6.66 -3.52
N VAL A 56 2.94 -6.08 -2.52
CA VAL A 56 2.59 -4.66 -2.42
C VAL A 56 2.70 -4.20 -0.98
N LYS A 57 3.42 -3.10 -0.75
CA LYS A 57 3.52 -2.43 0.55
C LYS A 57 2.96 -1.02 0.43
N LEU A 58 2.03 -0.67 1.30
CA LEU A 58 1.62 0.71 1.54
C LEU A 58 2.42 1.24 2.72
N ASN A 59 3.15 2.32 2.51
CA ASN A 59 3.78 3.09 3.57
C ASN A 59 2.99 4.37 3.75
N PHE A 60 2.71 4.71 4.99
CA PHE A 60 2.06 5.96 5.39
C PHE A 60 2.85 6.57 6.54
N GLU A 61 3.04 7.88 6.48
CA GLU A 61 3.66 8.65 7.55
C GLU A 61 2.91 9.98 7.74
N ASP A 62 2.65 10.34 8.99
CA ASP A 62 2.17 11.65 9.44
C ASP A 62 3.22 12.26 10.37
N ASN A 63 3.91 13.28 9.86
CA ASN A 63 4.92 14.02 10.60
C ASN A 63 4.37 15.43 10.91
N MET A 64 3.82 15.61 12.11
CA MET A 64 3.26 16.88 12.58
C MET A 64 2.19 17.50 11.65
N GLY A 65 1.37 16.67 10.99
CA GLY A 65 0.33 17.10 10.06
C GLY A 65 0.76 17.11 8.59
N GLU A 66 2.03 16.86 8.29
CA GLU A 66 2.48 16.55 6.93
C GLU A 66 2.33 15.05 6.68
N GLN A 67 1.29 14.70 5.93
CA GLN A 67 0.97 13.30 5.62
C GLN A 67 1.53 12.91 4.25
N THR A 68 2.20 11.77 4.21
CA THR A 68 2.74 11.19 2.98
C THR A 68 2.36 9.72 2.89
N ALA A 69 2.07 9.26 1.67
CA ALA A 69 1.81 7.87 1.40
C ALA A 69 2.47 7.43 0.09
N TRP A 70 2.99 6.21 0.07
CA TRP A 70 3.53 5.61 -1.15
C TRP A 70 3.41 4.10 -1.14
N LEU A 71 3.35 3.55 -2.34
CA LEU A 71 3.27 2.12 -2.60
C LEU A 71 4.61 1.61 -3.10
N GLU A 72 5.05 0.48 -2.56
CA GLU A 72 6.15 -0.32 -3.10
C GLU A 72 5.59 -1.63 -3.62
N MET A 73 5.82 -1.95 -4.88
CA MET A 73 5.22 -3.13 -5.48
C MET A 73 6.18 -3.88 -6.39
N THR A 74 5.95 -5.18 -6.51
CA THR A 74 6.59 -6.00 -7.54
C THR A 74 6.10 -5.60 -8.94
N PRO A 75 6.91 -5.80 -10.01
CA PRO A 75 6.45 -5.54 -11.37
C PRO A 75 5.19 -6.33 -11.76
N SER A 76 5.03 -7.55 -11.25
CA SER A 76 3.85 -8.39 -11.47
C SER A 76 2.58 -7.84 -10.81
N ALA A 77 2.72 -7.13 -9.67
CA ALA A 77 1.62 -6.46 -8.99
C ALA A 77 1.14 -5.18 -9.71
N LYS A 78 1.98 -4.56 -10.54
CA LYS A 78 1.75 -3.20 -11.05
C LYS A 78 0.39 -3.03 -11.72
N ALA A 79 0.03 -3.91 -12.65
CA ALA A 79 -1.20 -3.75 -13.43
C ALA A 79 -2.46 -3.82 -12.55
N ASP A 80 -2.49 -4.77 -11.61
CA ASP A 80 -3.60 -4.97 -10.68
C ASP A 80 -3.71 -3.79 -9.70
N VAL A 81 -2.58 -3.39 -9.09
CA VAL A 81 -2.53 -2.28 -8.13
C VAL A 81 -2.90 -0.95 -8.76
N MET A 82 -2.39 -0.65 -9.95
CA MET A 82 -2.73 0.60 -10.62
C MET A 82 -4.22 0.66 -10.99
N ALA A 83 -4.84 -0.46 -11.37
CA ALA A 83 -6.28 -0.51 -11.60
C ALA A 83 -7.09 -0.21 -10.32
N ILE A 84 -6.61 -0.68 -9.16
CA ILE A 84 -7.19 -0.33 -7.85
C ILE A 84 -7.04 1.17 -7.58
N VAL A 85 -5.83 1.72 -7.72
CA VAL A 85 -5.55 3.15 -7.48
C VAL A 85 -6.38 4.06 -8.38
N ASP A 86 -6.49 3.74 -9.67
CA ASP A 86 -7.30 4.50 -10.61
C ASP A 86 -8.77 4.51 -10.19
N GLY A 87 -9.27 3.41 -9.61
CA GLY A 87 -10.62 3.32 -9.04
C GLY A 87 -10.87 4.18 -7.80
N LEU A 88 -9.81 4.65 -7.11
CA LEU A 88 -9.91 5.50 -5.92
C LEU A 88 -9.98 7.00 -6.24
N THR A 89 -9.79 7.38 -7.51
CA THR A 89 -9.80 8.79 -7.97
C THR A 89 -11.15 9.23 -8.56
N GLN A 90 -12.14 8.35 -8.60
CA GLN A 90 -13.48 8.61 -9.15
C GLN A 90 -14.49 9.10 -8.11
#